data_AF-A0A3N5RYD6-F1
#
_entry.id   AF-A0A3N5RYD6-F1
#
_cell.length_a   1.000
_cell.length_b   1.000
_cell.length_c   1.000
_cell.angle_alpha   90.00
_cell.angle_beta   90.00
_cell.angle_gamma   90.00
#
_symmetry.space_group_name_H-M   'P 1'
#
loop_
_entity.id
_entity.type
_entity.pdbx_description
1 polymer ?
#
loop_
_entity_poly.entity_id
_entity_poly.type
_entity_poly.pdbx_seq_one_letter_code
_entity_poly.pdbx_strand_id
1 'polypeptide(L)'
;MKYHSLLTASQGLNTLPTNPCHLLDFALLKLVKHDTYQAETTGREILAVILSGKAGFEINGKRFVNLGGRPNVFSGKPHSVYIPAGSKFCIQAEGPVEIALPSAPSNLEA
;
A
#
# COMPACT_ATOMS: atom_id res chain seq x y z
N MET A 1 -14.33 -2.54 -24.19
CA MET A 1 -13.38 -2.78 -23.07
C MET A 1 -13.28 -1.47 -22.28
N LYS A 2 -13.40 -1.51 -20.94
CA LYS A 2 -13.29 -0.31 -20.09
C LYS A 2 -11.84 -0.17 -19.63
N TYR A 3 -11.21 0.96 -19.94
CA TYR A 3 -9.82 1.27 -19.56
C TYR A 3 -9.71 2.29 -18.42
N HIS A 4 -10.84 2.67 -17.85
CA HIS A 4 -10.93 3.51 -16.66
C HIS A 4 -11.83 2.81 -15.65
N SER A 5 -11.56 3.06 -14.38
CA SER A 5 -12.38 2.58 -13.28
C SER A 5 -12.35 3.62 -12.15
N LEU A 6 -13.47 3.76 -11.44
CA LEU A 6 -13.52 4.60 -10.25
C LEU A 6 -13.09 3.75 -9.06
N LEU A 7 -12.13 4.29 -8.30
CA LEU A 7 -11.71 3.71 -7.03
C LEU A 7 -12.30 4.54 -5.90
N THR A 8 -12.89 3.87 -4.92
CA THR A 8 -13.36 4.53 -3.70
C THR A 8 -12.18 4.98 -2.84
N ALA A 9 -12.40 5.99 -2.01
CA ALA A 9 -11.44 6.46 -1.00
C ALA A 9 -12.05 6.38 0.40
N SER A 10 -12.72 5.26 0.67
CA SER A 10 -13.33 4.94 1.96
C SER A 10 -12.28 4.47 2.95
N GLN A 11 -12.61 4.49 4.24
CA GLN A 11 -11.76 3.92 5.28
C GLN A 11 -11.47 2.44 5.01
N GLY A 12 -10.20 2.03 5.16
CA GLY A 12 -9.73 0.66 4.90
C GLY A 12 -9.15 0.47 3.50
N LEU A 13 -9.14 -0.79 3.04
CA LEU A 13 -8.63 -1.19 1.73
C LEU A 13 -9.69 -0.95 0.65
N ASN A 14 -9.32 -0.24 -0.40
CA ASN A 14 -10.15 0.02 -1.58
C ASN A 14 -9.49 -0.64 -2.79
N THR A 15 -10.23 -1.51 -3.49
CA THR A 15 -9.73 -2.25 -4.66
C THR A 15 -10.46 -1.86 -5.92
N LEU A 16 -9.82 -2.02 -7.08
CA LEU A 16 -10.47 -1.77 -8.37
C LEU A 16 -11.63 -2.75 -8.58
N PRO A 17 -12.82 -2.30 -9.02
CA PRO A 17 -13.94 -3.19 -9.31
C PRO A 17 -13.71 -4.03 -10.57
N THR A 18 -12.81 -3.58 -11.45
CA THR A 18 -12.35 -4.33 -12.63
C THR A 18 -10.90 -3.95 -12.93
N ASN A 19 -10.06 -4.94 -13.26
CA ASN A 19 -8.67 -4.76 -13.63
C ASN A 19 -8.40 -5.33 -15.03
N PRO A 20 -8.11 -4.51 -16.05
CA PRO A 20 -7.80 -4.98 -17.40
C PRO A 20 -6.34 -5.41 -17.57
N CYS A 21 -5.47 -5.16 -16.59
CA CYS A 21 -4.06 -5.52 -16.64
C CYS A 21 -3.86 -7.00 -16.28
N HIS A 22 -3.00 -7.69 -17.04
CA HIS A 22 -2.71 -9.10 -16.79
C HIS A 22 -1.77 -9.32 -15.60
N LEU A 23 -0.84 -8.39 -15.37
CA LEU A 23 0.20 -8.53 -14.34
C LEU A 23 0.01 -7.52 -13.21
N LEU A 24 -0.28 -6.26 -13.55
CA LEU A 24 -0.37 -5.20 -12.56
C LEU A 24 -1.73 -5.22 -11.87
N ASP A 25 -1.73 -4.90 -10.58
CA ASP A 25 -2.94 -4.59 -9.82
C ASP A 25 -2.71 -3.39 -8.91
N PHE A 26 -3.78 -2.79 -8.40
CA PHE A 26 -3.72 -1.58 -7.58
C PHE A 26 -4.81 -1.58 -6.51
N ALA A 27 -4.42 -1.22 -5.29
CA ALA A 27 -5.34 -0.87 -4.21
C ALA A 27 -4.93 0.45 -3.55
N LEU A 28 -5.91 1.13 -2.96
CA LEU A 28 -5.70 2.30 -2.10
C LEU A 28 -6.07 1.92 -0.67
N LEU A 29 -5.11 2.01 0.23
CA LEU A 29 -5.31 1.84 1.66
C LEU A 29 -5.44 3.21 2.33
N LYS A 30 -6.55 3.43 3.03
CA LYS A 30 -6.80 4.65 3.78
C LYS A 30 -7.01 4.32 5.25
N LEU A 31 -6.18 4.87 6.12
CA LEU A 31 -6.20 4.60 7.55
C LEU A 31 -6.36 5.89 8.34
N VAL A 32 -7.02 5.82 9.50
CA VAL A 32 -7.05 6.91 10.48
C VAL A 32 -5.98 6.66 11.52
N LYS A 33 -5.74 7.65 12.38
CA LYS A 33 -4.75 7.55 13.45
C LYS A 33 -4.96 6.28 14.29
N HIS A 34 -3.87 5.54 14.51
CA HIS A 34 -3.80 4.28 15.26
C HIS A 34 -4.43 3.06 14.58
N ASP A 35 -5.10 3.21 13.43
CA ASP A 35 -5.56 2.06 12.67
C ASP A 35 -4.38 1.22 12.17
N THR A 36 -4.66 -0.07 12.06
CA THR A 36 -3.69 -1.07 11.63
C THR A 36 -4.27 -1.93 10.52
N TYR A 37 -3.49 -2.15 9.47
CA TYR A 37 -3.81 -3.07 8.38
C TYR A 37 -2.79 -4.20 8.34
N GLN A 38 -3.27 -5.44 8.33
CA GLN A 38 -2.43 -6.64 8.30
C GLN A 38 -2.85 -7.54 7.13
N ALA A 39 -1.86 -8.04 6.40
CA ALA A 39 -2.09 -8.95 5.29
C ALA A 39 -0.84 -9.78 4.98
N GLU A 40 -0.98 -10.70 4.03
CA GLU A 40 0.09 -11.52 3.49
C GLU A 40 0.14 -11.36 1.97
N THR A 41 1.34 -11.31 1.40
CA THR A 41 1.57 -11.11 -0.04
C THR A 41 1.73 -12.44 -0.77
N THR A 42 0.68 -13.25 -0.90
CA THR A 42 0.78 -14.57 -1.56
C THR A 42 0.99 -14.42 -3.08
N GLY A 43 2.15 -14.86 -3.58
CA GLY A 43 2.48 -14.89 -5.01
C GLY A 43 2.61 -13.52 -5.70
N ARG A 44 2.63 -12.43 -4.94
CA ARG A 44 2.73 -11.06 -5.46
C ARG A 44 3.65 -10.22 -4.59
N GLU A 45 4.39 -9.31 -5.20
CA GLU A 45 5.12 -8.25 -4.49
C GLU A 45 4.32 -6.94 -4.50
N ILE A 46 4.56 -6.07 -3.53
CA ILE A 46 3.88 -4.77 -3.39
C ILE A 46 4.91 -3.66 -3.19
N LEU A 47 4.72 -2.54 -3.88
CA LEU A 47 5.43 -1.28 -3.56
C LEU A 47 4.46 -0.34 -2.85
N ALA A 48 4.49 -0.30 -1.52
CA ALA A 48 3.63 0.58 -0.74
C ALA A 48 4.12 2.03 -0.83
N VAL A 49 3.38 2.89 -1.51
CA VAL A 49 3.73 4.30 -1.72
C VAL A 49 2.85 5.19 -0.83
N ILE A 50 3.46 5.94 0.08
CA ILE A 50 2.73 6.85 0.97
C ILE A 50 2.35 8.12 0.18
N LEU A 51 1.06 8.29 -0.10
CA LEU A 51 0.52 9.42 -0.85
C LEU A 51 0.44 10.68 0.01
N SER A 52 -0.01 10.52 1.25
CA SER A 52 -0.10 11.56 2.28
C SER A 52 0.01 10.94 3.67
N GLY A 53 0.42 11.74 4.67
CA GLY A 53 0.44 11.30 6.07
C GLY A 53 1.70 10.51 6.45
N LYS A 54 1.61 9.77 7.57
CA LYS A 54 2.72 8.98 8.13
C LYS A 54 2.26 7.60 8.61
N ALA A 55 3.12 6.61 8.43
CA ALA A 55 2.89 5.24 8.90
C ALA A 55 4.19 4.52 9.27
N GLY A 56 4.05 3.52 10.14
CA GLY A 56 5.04 2.48 10.39
C GLY A 56 4.68 1.19 9.64
N PHE A 57 5.69 0.40 9.31
CA PHE A 57 5.58 -0.88 8.62
C PHE A 57 6.36 -1.95 9.40
N GLU A 58 5.78 -3.13 9.54
CA GLU A 58 6.48 -4.34 9.96
C GLU A 58 6.33 -5.39 8.86
N ILE A 59 7.43 -5.89 8.32
CA ILE A 59 7.46 -6.86 7.20
C ILE A 59 8.39 -8.00 7.59
N ASN A 60 7.86 -9.22 7.73
CA ASN A 60 8.60 -10.39 8.19
C ASN A 60 9.46 -10.10 9.45
N GLY A 61 8.89 -9.36 10.42
CA GLY A 61 9.56 -8.96 11.66
C GLY A 61 10.51 -7.76 11.56
N LYS A 62 10.82 -7.26 10.35
CA LYS A 62 11.62 -6.04 10.17
C LYS A 62 10.73 -4.81 10.26
N ARG A 63 11.10 -3.87 11.14
CA ARG A 63 10.33 -2.65 11.41
C ARG A 63 10.92 -1.42 10.72
N PHE A 64 10.04 -0.62 10.15
CA PHE A 64 10.31 0.70 9.59
C PHE A 64 9.31 1.68 10.22
N VAL A 65 9.79 2.77 10.82
CA VAL A 65 8.95 3.69 11.59
C VAL A 65 9.08 5.12 11.07
N ASN A 66 8.11 5.99 11.35
CA ASN A 66 8.11 7.40 10.96
C ASN A 66 8.29 7.64 9.45
N LEU A 67 7.71 6.77 8.61
CA LEU A 67 7.77 6.93 7.15
C LEU A 67 6.66 7.85 6.64
N GLY A 68 6.97 8.65 5.62
CA GLY A 68 6.05 9.61 5.02
C GLY A 68 6.29 11.03 5.53
N GLY A 69 5.24 11.83 5.60
CA GLY A 69 5.26 13.19 6.16
C GLY A 69 4.78 14.29 5.21
N ARG A 70 4.65 14.00 3.92
CA ARG A 70 4.05 14.97 2.99
C ARG A 70 2.53 15.06 3.22
N PRO A 71 1.93 16.25 3.21
CA PRO A 71 0.48 16.40 3.40
C PRO A 71 -0.33 15.95 2.19
N ASN A 72 0.27 15.92 0.99
CA ASN A 72 -0.35 15.46 -0.25
C ASN A 72 0.72 15.15 -1.31
N VAL A 73 0.28 14.59 -2.44
CA VAL A 73 1.13 14.15 -3.55
C VAL A 73 1.91 15.27 -4.25
N PHE A 74 1.49 16.54 -4.08
CA PHE A 74 2.12 17.71 -4.70
C PHE A 74 3.20 18.34 -3.81
N SER A 75 3.34 17.90 -2.56
CA SER A 75 4.28 18.49 -1.58
C SER A 75 5.66 17.80 -1.55
N GLY A 76 6.11 17.25 -2.68
CA GLY A 76 7.44 16.66 -2.83
C GLY A 76 7.46 15.13 -2.95
N LYS A 77 8.65 14.55 -2.80
CA LYS A 77 8.91 13.13 -3.07
C LYS A 77 8.23 12.21 -2.04
N PRO A 78 7.72 11.04 -2.46
CA PRO A 78 7.16 10.05 -1.54
C PRO A 78 8.24 9.32 -0.74
N HIS A 79 7.84 8.74 0.39
CA HIS A 79 8.46 7.51 0.88
C HIS A 79 7.69 6.31 0.30
N SER A 80 8.43 5.24 0.03
CA SER A 80 7.86 3.97 -0.39
C SER A 80 8.55 2.81 0.32
N VAL A 81 7.82 1.73 0.54
CA VAL A 81 8.33 0.50 1.14
C VAL A 81 8.06 -0.66 0.19
N TYR A 82 9.11 -1.40 -0.16
CA TYR A 82 8.97 -2.63 -0.92
C TYR A 82 8.60 -3.78 0.02
N ILE A 83 7.58 -4.55 -0.35
CA ILE A 83 7.08 -5.73 0.37
C ILE A 83 7.25 -6.92 -0.58
N PRO A 84 8.19 -7.84 -0.30
CA PRO A 84 8.42 -9.02 -1.14
C PRO A 84 7.18 -9.92 -1.22
N ALA A 85 7.16 -10.83 -2.20
CA ALA A 85 6.19 -11.93 -2.20
C ALA A 85 6.40 -12.87 -1.00
N GLY A 86 5.35 -13.57 -0.60
CA GLY A 86 5.34 -14.48 0.55
C GLY A 86 5.54 -13.81 1.90
N SER A 87 5.35 -12.49 2.00
CA SER A 87 5.63 -11.72 3.21
C SER A 87 4.37 -11.46 4.02
N LYS A 88 4.45 -11.64 5.34
CA LYS A 88 3.46 -11.13 6.28
C LYS A 88 3.83 -9.70 6.64
N PHE A 89 2.86 -8.79 6.56
CA PHE A 89 3.11 -7.39 6.86
C PHE A 89 1.98 -6.73 7.65
N CYS A 90 2.37 -5.70 8.38
CA CYS A 90 1.51 -4.85 9.18
C CYS A 90 1.84 -3.39 8.88
N ILE A 91 0.83 -2.57 8.67
CA ILE A 91 0.94 -1.12 8.46
C ILE A 91 0.16 -0.43 9.57
N GLN A 92 0.82 0.44 10.33
CA GLN A 92 0.19 1.20 11.41
C GLN A 92 0.25 2.70 11.10
N ALA A 93 -0.91 3.35 11.17
CA ALA A 93 -1.06 4.77 10.92
C ALA A 93 -0.68 5.62 12.14
N GLU A 94 0.24 6.57 11.98
CA GLU A 94 0.61 7.55 13.03
C GLU A 94 -0.37 8.74 13.09
N GLY A 95 -1.11 8.94 12.00
CA GLY A 95 -2.19 9.90 11.79
C GLY A 95 -2.98 9.47 10.55
N PRO A 96 -3.92 10.28 10.04
CA PRO A 96 -4.56 9.98 8.75
C PRO A 96 -3.51 9.78 7.66
N VAL A 97 -3.61 8.67 6.91
CA VAL A 97 -2.63 8.27 5.89
C VAL A 97 -3.33 7.61 4.71
N GLU A 98 -2.88 7.93 3.50
CA GLU A 98 -3.29 7.28 2.26
C GLU A 98 -2.08 6.62 1.60
N ILE A 99 -2.21 5.34 1.26
CA ILE A 99 -1.12 4.50 0.76
C ILE A 99 -1.59 3.79 -0.50
N ALA A 100 -0.90 4.02 -1.62
CA ALA A 100 -1.09 3.25 -2.84
C ALA A 100 -0.33 1.92 -2.71
N LEU A 101 -1.00 0.82 -3.11
CA LEU A 101 -0.47 -0.55 -3.07
C LEU A 101 -0.49 -1.16 -4.49
N PRO A 102 0.29 -0.64 -5.46
CA PRO A 102 0.54 -1.34 -6.70
C PRO A 102 1.23 -2.68 -6.42
N SER A 103 0.83 -3.71 -7.15
CA SER A 103 1.40 -5.06 -7.02
C SER A 103 1.62 -5.73 -8.36
N ALA A 104 2.52 -6.71 -8.37
CA ALA A 104 2.81 -7.57 -9.51
C ALA A 104 3.07 -9.02 -9.04
N PRO A 105 2.86 -10.04 -9.88
CA PRO A 105 3.30 -11.40 -9.59
C PRO A 105 4.81 -11.43 -9.37
N SER A 106 5.25 -12.23 -8.41
CA SER A 106 6.66 -12.53 -8.21
C SER A 106 6.79 -13.98 -7.74
N ASN A 107 7.78 -14.67 -8.30
CA ASN A 107 8.19 -16.02 -7.92
C ASN A 107 9.54 -16.04 -7.19
N LEU A 108 10.04 -14.87 -6.79
CA LEU A 108 11.25 -14.77 -5.98
C LEU A 108 10.92 -15.15 -4.54
N GLU A 109 11.58 -16.18 -4.03
CA GLU A 109 11.48 -16.60 -2.63
C GLU A 109 12.28 -15.63 -1.74
N ALA A 110 11.67 -15.22 -0.61
CA ALA A 110 12.20 -14.22 0.33
C ALA A 110 13.13 -14.82 1.39
#